data_AF-U1QZC5-F1
#
_entry.id   AF-U1QZC5-F1
#
_cell.length_a   1.000
_cell.length_b   1.000
_cell.length_c   1.000
_cell.angle_alpha   90.00
_cell.angle_beta   90.00
_cell.angle_gamma   90.00
#
_symmetry.space_group_name_H-M   'P 1'
#
loop_
_entity.id
_entity.type
_entity.pdbx_description
1 polymer ?
#
loop_
_entity_poly.entity_id
_entity_poly.type
_entity_poly.pdbx_seq_one_letter_code
_entity_poly.pdbx_strand_id
1 'polypeptide(L)'
;MAPCAGEVVSVDEVAVFRPHPDKPEPSYVWTGFRIVDGVMTATVVGGYDATEYPDGYVNAVDVTVGETLELPHAGRATLLDVMPASAPGAHGTVTFCWEPSPELLSTPSA
;
A
#
# COMPACT_ATOMS: atom_id res chain seq x y z
N MET A 1 9.37 -6.19 -15.48
CA MET A 1 9.34 -5.97 -14.02
C MET A 1 10.54 -5.12 -13.67
N ALA A 2 10.33 -3.89 -13.18
CA ALA A 2 11.43 -3.14 -12.57
C ALA A 2 11.91 -3.92 -11.34
N PRO A 3 13.22 -4.00 -11.09
CA PRO A 3 13.73 -4.65 -9.87
C PRO A 3 13.23 -3.87 -8.65
N CYS A 4 12.60 -4.57 -7.70
CA CYS A 4 12.23 -3.97 -6.43
C CYS A 4 13.50 -3.63 -5.65
N ALA A 5 13.71 -2.35 -5.32
CA ALA A 5 14.84 -1.89 -4.52
C ALA A 5 14.61 -1.99 -3.01
N GLY A 6 13.37 -2.27 -2.60
CA GLY A 6 12.96 -2.45 -1.21
C GLY A 6 12.44 -3.85 -0.90
N GLU A 7 11.41 -3.93 -0.07
CA GLU A 7 10.78 -5.18 0.37
C GLU A 7 9.59 -5.54 -0.54
N VAL A 8 9.49 -6.79 -0.97
CA VAL A 8 8.27 -7.26 -1.66
C VAL A 8 7.25 -7.67 -0.61
N VAL A 9 6.11 -6.96 -0.60
CA VAL A 9 5.02 -7.17 0.34
C VAL A 9 3.80 -7.67 -0.42
N SER A 10 3.17 -8.72 0.10
CA SER A 10 1.87 -9.21 -0.39
C SER A 10 0.84 -9.08 0.72
N VAL A 11 -0.31 -8.49 0.40
CA VAL A 11 -1.43 -8.36 1.34
C VAL A 11 -2.71 -8.87 0.72
N ASP A 12 -3.52 -9.53 1.56
CA ASP A 12 -4.87 -9.94 1.19
C ASP A 12 -5.78 -8.71 1.06
N GLU A 13 -6.81 -8.82 0.23
CA GLU A 13 -7.85 -7.81 0.09
C GLU A 13 -8.47 -7.54 1.46
N VAL A 14 -8.45 -6.27 1.89
CA VAL A 14 -8.81 -5.75 3.21
C VAL A 14 -7.81 -5.91 4.36
N ALA A 15 -6.63 -6.51 4.12
CA ALA A 15 -5.58 -6.52 5.12
C ALA A 15 -4.97 -5.12 5.30
N VAL A 16 -4.58 -4.82 6.53
CA VAL A 16 -3.93 -3.57 6.90
C VAL A 16 -2.42 -3.76 6.82
N PHE A 17 -1.79 -3.07 5.88
CA PHE A 17 -0.33 -2.92 5.84
C PHE A 17 0.10 -1.87 6.86
N ARG A 18 1.02 -2.24 7.75
CA ARG A 18 1.65 -1.32 8.71
C ARG A 18 3.16 -1.32 8.49
N PRO A 19 3.75 -0.20 8.08
CA PRO A 19 5.20 -0.08 7.96
C PRO A 19 5.93 -0.21 9.30
N HIS A 20 5.27 0.15 10.40
CA HIS A 20 5.76 -0.08 11.75
C HIS A 20 5.12 -1.34 12.36
N PRO A 21 5.91 -2.32 12.82
CA PRO A 21 5.35 -3.48 13.51
C PRO A 21 4.77 -3.12 14.88
N ASP A 22 5.35 -2.13 15.57
CA ASP A 22 5.03 -1.78 16.96
C ASP A 22 4.13 -0.54 17.10
N LYS A 23 3.78 0.13 15.99
CA LYS A 23 2.93 1.33 16.01
C LYS A 23 1.68 1.11 15.16
N PRO A 24 0.52 1.64 15.59
CA PRO A 24 -0.71 1.52 14.83
C PRO A 24 -0.66 2.28 13.50
N GLU A 25 0.20 3.31 13.40
CA GLU A 25 0.30 4.22 12.26
C GLU A 25 1.75 4.39 11.77
N PRO A 26 1.95 4.71 10.48
CA PRO A 26 0.91 4.84 9.46
C PRO A 26 0.33 3.47 9.08
N SER A 27 -0.92 3.44 8.62
CA SER A 27 -1.55 2.20 8.20
C SER A 27 -2.29 2.35 6.90
N TYR A 28 -2.13 1.38 6.00
CA TYR A 28 -2.67 1.43 4.64
C TYR A 28 -3.52 0.20 4.37
N VAL A 29 -4.66 0.41 3.70
CA VAL A 29 -5.52 -0.67 3.22
C VAL A 29 -5.52 -0.64 1.71
N TRP A 30 -5.27 -1.81 1.14
CA TRP A 30 -5.39 -2.04 -0.30
C TRP A 30 -6.73 -2.73 -0.57
N THR A 31 -7.51 -2.16 -1.49
CA THR A 31 -8.87 -2.63 -1.82
C THR A 31 -9.16 -2.43 -3.30
N GLY A 32 -10.38 -2.78 -3.75
CA GLY A 32 -10.85 -2.47 -5.10
C GLY A 32 -10.08 -3.19 -6.20
N PHE A 33 -9.59 -4.40 -5.91
CA PHE A 33 -8.74 -5.17 -6.82
C PHE A 33 -9.50 -5.54 -8.09
N ARG A 34 -9.02 -5.07 -9.23
CA ARG A 34 -9.72 -5.24 -10.51
C ARG A 34 -8.76 -5.44 -11.67
N ILE A 35 -9.23 -6.17 -12.67
CA ILE A 35 -8.58 -6.30 -13.98
C ILE A 35 -9.59 -5.85 -15.03
N VAL A 36 -9.35 -4.71 -15.66
CA VAL A 36 -10.22 -4.14 -16.71
C VAL A 36 -9.39 -3.97 -17.97
N ASP A 37 -9.81 -4.60 -19.07
CA ASP A 37 -9.07 -4.58 -20.35
C ASP A 37 -7.60 -4.97 -20.23
N GLY A 38 -7.30 -5.92 -19.33
CA GLY A 38 -5.94 -6.38 -19.04
C GLY A 38 -5.13 -5.46 -18.13
N VAL A 39 -5.70 -4.33 -17.69
CA VAL A 39 -5.09 -3.40 -16.74
C VAL A 39 -5.44 -3.80 -15.32
N MET A 40 -4.41 -4.15 -14.54
CA MET A 40 -4.51 -4.51 -13.14
C MET A 40 -4.44 -3.26 -12.26
N THR A 41 -5.46 -3.03 -11.43
CA THR A 41 -5.59 -1.84 -10.57
C THR A 41 -5.95 -2.22 -9.14
N ALA A 42 -5.46 -1.44 -8.18
CA ALA A 42 -5.87 -1.49 -6.78
C ALA A 42 -6.03 -0.08 -6.23
N THR A 43 -6.90 0.11 -5.24
CA THR A 43 -7.12 1.37 -4.54
C THR A 43 -6.41 1.35 -3.19
N VAL A 44 -5.69 2.41 -2.85
CA VAL A 44 -5.01 2.60 -1.57
C VAL A 44 -5.67 3.70 -0.76
N VAL A 45 -5.91 3.45 0.52
CA VAL A 45 -6.39 4.44 1.48
C VAL A 45 -5.67 4.26 2.82
N GLY A 46 -5.46 5.36 3.54
CA GLY A 46 -4.86 5.34 4.88
C GLY A 46 -3.61 6.21 4.97
N GLY A 47 -2.81 5.99 6.00
CA GLY A 47 -1.67 6.82 6.35
C GLY A 47 -1.65 7.12 7.84
N TYR A 48 -1.16 8.30 8.19
CA TYR A 48 -1.24 8.84 9.54
C TYR A 48 -2.62 9.48 9.78
N ASP A 49 -3.01 9.61 11.05
CA ASP A 49 -4.21 10.36 11.44
C ASP A 49 -4.15 11.78 10.87
N ALA A 50 -5.17 12.15 10.07
CA ALA A 50 -5.21 13.43 9.37
C ALA A 50 -5.34 14.66 10.29
N THR A 51 -5.68 14.46 11.57
CA THR A 51 -5.71 15.53 12.58
C THR A 51 -4.31 15.81 13.15
N GLU A 52 -3.44 14.81 13.22
CA GLU A 52 -2.05 14.95 13.67
C GLU A 52 -1.11 15.29 12.49
N TYR A 53 -1.34 14.67 11.33
CA TYR A 53 -0.56 14.85 10.10
C TYR A 53 -1.50 15.14 8.92
N PRO A 54 -1.85 16.41 8.67
CA PRO A 54 -2.83 16.78 7.62
C PRO A 54 -2.43 16.36 6.21
N ASP A 55 -1.13 16.24 5.95
CA ASP A 55 -0.53 15.75 4.70
C ASP A 55 -0.13 14.27 4.75
N GLY A 56 -0.33 13.60 5.89
CA GLY A 56 0.04 12.21 6.13
C GLY A 56 -0.95 11.16 5.63
N TYR A 57 -2.10 11.58 5.10
CA TYR A 57 -3.22 10.70 4.73
C TYR A 57 -3.46 10.62 3.22
N VAL A 58 -3.54 9.41 2.70
CA VAL A 58 -3.90 9.09 1.31
C VAL A 58 -5.41 8.85 1.21
N ASN A 59 -6.10 9.74 0.50
CA ASN A 59 -7.55 9.65 0.29
C ASN A 59 -7.89 8.86 -0.97
N ALA A 60 -8.00 7.53 -0.82
CA ALA A 60 -8.51 6.59 -1.84
C ALA A 60 -7.96 6.85 -3.26
N VAL A 61 -6.73 6.41 -3.51
CA VAL A 61 -6.03 6.58 -4.80
C VAL A 61 -5.98 5.25 -5.53
N ASP A 62 -6.40 5.25 -6.80
CA ASP A 62 -6.23 4.10 -7.69
C ASP A 62 -4.79 4.04 -8.22
N VAL A 63 -4.19 2.86 -8.18
CA VAL A 63 -2.82 2.58 -8.61
C VAL A 63 -2.85 1.42 -9.58
N THR A 64 -2.15 1.56 -10.70
CA THR A 64 -2.01 0.53 -11.74
C THR A 64 -0.70 -0.23 -11.59
N VAL A 65 -0.67 -1.51 -11.97
CA VAL A 65 0.58 -2.30 -11.95
C VAL A 65 1.67 -1.59 -12.75
N GLY A 66 2.83 -1.40 -12.12
CA GLY A 66 3.97 -0.64 -12.62
C GLY A 66 4.04 0.80 -12.13
N GLU A 67 2.96 1.35 -11.58
CA GLU A 67 2.94 2.70 -10.99
C GLU A 67 3.50 2.69 -9.57
N THR A 68 4.16 3.80 -9.22
CA THR A 68 4.67 4.07 -7.89
C THR A 68 3.79 5.13 -7.22
N LEU A 69 3.26 4.81 -6.05
CA LEU A 69 2.53 5.71 -5.17
C LEU A 69 3.45 6.17 -4.05
N GLU A 70 3.60 7.49 -3.89
CA GLU A 70 4.25 8.06 -2.71
C GLU A 70 3.27 8.02 -1.52
N LEU A 71 3.73 7.46 -0.40
CA LEU A 71 3.00 7.38 0.87
C LEU A 71 3.61 8.43 1.82
N PRO A 72 2.93 9.56 2.06
CA PRO A 72 3.51 10.68 2.80
C PRO A 72 4.11 10.28 4.15
N HIS A 73 5.31 10.78 4.43
CA HIS A 73 6.15 10.48 5.59
C HIS A 73 6.56 9.00 5.78
N ALA A 74 5.92 8.06 5.08
CA ALA A 74 6.15 6.63 5.24
C ALA A 74 7.14 6.05 4.22
N GLY A 75 7.08 6.48 2.95
CA GLY A 75 7.88 5.88 1.88
C GLY A 75 7.15 5.86 0.56
N ARG A 76 7.40 4.84 -0.26
CA ARG A 76 6.70 4.65 -1.53
C ARG A 76 6.37 3.18 -1.78
N ALA A 77 5.30 2.94 -2.51
CA ALA A 77 4.86 1.61 -2.90
C ALA A 77 4.71 1.52 -4.41
N THR A 78 5.44 0.60 -5.05
CA THR A 78 5.29 0.31 -6.48
C THR A 78 4.42 -0.93 -6.65
N LEU A 79 3.28 -0.80 -7.30
CA LEU A 79 2.36 -1.93 -7.50
C LEU A 79 2.95 -2.93 -8.49
N LEU A 80 3.09 -4.19 -8.08
CA LEU A 80 3.74 -5.24 -8.87
C LEU A 80 2.74 -6.22 -9.49
N ASP A 81 1.70 -6.58 -8.74
CA ASP A 81 0.68 -7.53 -9.19
C ASP A 81 -0.64 -7.33 -8.43
N VAL A 82 -1.75 -7.67 -9.09
CA VAL A 82 -3.10 -7.68 -8.50
C VAL A 82 -3.80 -8.96 -8.93
N MET A 83 -4.23 -9.76 -7.96
CA MET A 83 -5.06 -10.93 -8.17
C MET A 83 -6.41 -10.71 -7.48
N PRO A 84 -7.48 -10.34 -8.22
CA PRO A 84 -8.81 -10.19 -7.64
C PRO A 84 -9.34 -11.50 -7.05
N ALA A 85 -10.34 -11.39 -6.16
CA ALA A 85 -11.05 -12.55 -5.65
C ALA A 85 -11.63 -13.41 -6.78
N SER A 86 -11.38 -14.72 -6.74
CA SER A 86 -11.85 -15.65 -7.77
C SER A 86 -13.33 -16.02 -7.66
N ALA A 87 -13.96 -15.72 -6.51
CA ALA A 87 -15.35 -16.05 -6.22
C ALA A 87 -15.92 -15.13 -5.11
N PRO A 88 -17.25 -15.00 -4.99
CA PRO A 88 -17.86 -14.29 -3.87
C PRO A 88 -17.43 -14.87 -2.51
N GLY A 89 -16.96 -14.01 -1.60
CA GLY A 89 -16.46 -14.41 -0.29
C GLY A 89 -14.99 -14.89 -0.27
N ALA A 90 -14.31 -14.95 -1.42
CA ALA A 90 -12.86 -15.05 -1.47
C ALA A 90 -12.24 -13.64 -1.34
N HIS A 91 -10.97 -13.60 -0.95
CA HIS A 91 -10.17 -12.38 -0.91
C HIS A 91 -9.22 -12.39 -2.10
N GLY A 92 -9.10 -11.26 -2.79
CA GLY A 92 -7.99 -11.06 -3.70
C GLY A 92 -6.68 -10.82 -2.95
N THR A 93 -5.59 -10.66 -3.68
CA THR A 93 -4.28 -10.28 -3.15
C THR A 93 -3.68 -9.19 -4.01
N VAL A 94 -2.87 -8.34 -3.38
CA VAL A 94 -2.04 -7.38 -4.08
C VAL A 94 -0.59 -7.58 -3.64
N THR A 95 0.34 -7.42 -4.58
CA THR A 95 1.77 -7.45 -4.31
C THR A 95 2.39 -6.13 -4.73
N PHE A 96 3.18 -5.52 -3.86
CA PHE A 96 3.87 -4.27 -4.14
C PHE A 96 5.31 -4.29 -3.62
N CYS A 97 6.17 -3.49 -4.24
CA CYS A 97 7.49 -3.18 -3.73
C CYS A 97 7.37 -2.01 -2.77
N TRP A 98 7.73 -2.24 -1.51
CA TRP A 98 7.74 -1.25 -0.44
C TRP A 98 9.14 -0.70 -0.22
N GLU A 99 9.28 0.63 -0.29
CA GLU A 99 10.53 1.33 -0.01
C GLU A 99 10.28 2.36 1.10
N PRO A 100 10.72 2.09 2.35
CA PRO A 100 10.49 3.00 3.47
C PRO A 100 11.26 4.32 3.29
N SER A 101 10.66 5.42 3.74
CA SER A 101 11.32 6.72 3.78
C SER A 101 12.40 6.76 4.88
N PRO A 102 13.45 7.58 4.75
CA PRO A 102 14.38 7.84 5.85
C PRO A 102 13.69 8.41 7.10
N GLU A 103 12.61 9.18 6.91
CA GLU A 103 11.81 9.75 8.00
C GLU A 103 11.17 8.66 8.85
N LEU A 104 10.50 7.70 8.20
CA LEU A 104 9.88 6.55 8.86
C LEU A 104 10.91 5.74 9.66
N LEU A 105 12.10 5.52 9.09
CA LEU A 105 13.19 4.79 9.75
C LEU A 105 13.82 5.57 10.90
N SER A 106 13.73 6.90 10.88
CA SER A 106 14.30 7.78 11.90
C SER A 106 13.36 8.01 13.08
N THR A 107 12.06 7.73 12.92
CA THR A 107 11.09 7.76 14.03
C THR A 107 11.42 6.66 15.04
N PRO A 108 11.80 6.99 16.30
CA PRO A 108 12.16 5.98 17.28
C PRO A 108 10.98 5.06 17.57
N SER A 109 11.23 3.74 17.57
CA SER A 109 10.35 2.76 18.21
C SER A 109 10.28 3.13 19.69
N ALA A 110 9.13 3.59 20.15
CA ALA A 110 8.94 4.00 21.55
C ALA A 110 8.83 2.79 22.47
#